data_AF-C0FWY2-F1
#
_entry.id   AF-C0FWY2-F1
#
_cell.length_a   1.000
_cell.length_b   1.000
_cell.length_c   1.000
_cell.angle_alpha   90.00
_cell.angle_beta   90.00
_cell.angle_gamma   90.00
#
_symmetry.space_group_name_H-M   'P 1'
#
loop_
_entity.id
_entity.type
_entity.pdbx_description
1 polymer ?
#
loop_
_entity_poly.entity_id
_entity_poly.type
_entity_poly.pdbx_seq_one_letter_code
_entity_poly.pdbx_strand_id
1 'polypeptide(L)'
;MITTARQLKDLIRNLSKKKSADAQILMRNYMMERFLERISLSEYKNQFILKGGMLVAAMVGLDARATMDLDATIKGTNVSVEDVEMIISQIISIPLDDGVSFRIKRISEIMEEADYPGVRVSMETKFDGVITPLKIDISTGDIITPREIKYNFNLMLENRTIEVWAYNYEINSHII
;
A
#
# COMPACT_ATOMS: atom_id res chain seq x y z
N MET A 1 -17.66 9.31 -8.67
CA MET A 1 -16.28 9.24 -9.17
C MET A 1 -15.57 10.53 -8.79
N ILE A 2 -14.42 10.45 -8.12
CA ILE A 2 -13.62 11.62 -7.73
C ILE A 2 -12.75 11.96 -8.93
N THR A 3 -12.95 13.14 -9.55
CA THR A 3 -12.27 13.47 -10.81
C THR A 3 -11.36 14.69 -10.69
N THR A 4 -11.44 15.44 -9.59
CA THR A 4 -10.63 16.65 -9.37
C THR A 4 -9.92 16.63 -8.03
N ALA A 5 -8.74 17.25 -7.98
CA ALA A 5 -7.96 17.46 -6.77
C ALA A 5 -8.74 18.25 -5.73
N ARG A 6 -9.61 19.17 -6.14
CA ARG A 6 -10.48 19.93 -5.24
C ARG A 6 -11.45 18.99 -4.51
N GLN A 7 -12.18 18.14 -5.24
CA GLN A 7 -13.10 17.17 -4.64
C GLN A 7 -12.36 16.24 -3.67
N LEU A 8 -11.22 15.70 -4.08
CA LEU A 8 -10.43 14.80 -3.24
C LEU A 8 -9.97 15.49 -1.95
N LYS A 9 -9.43 16.72 -2.05
CA LYS A 9 -9.00 17.52 -0.89
C LYS A 9 -10.17 17.85 0.04
N ASP A 10 -11.34 18.16 -0.49
CA ASP A 10 -12.53 18.44 0.31
C ASP A 10 -12.99 17.20 1.08
N LEU A 11 -13.03 16.04 0.44
CA LEU A 11 -13.35 14.75 1.10
C LEU A 11 -12.34 14.42 2.20
N ILE A 12 -11.04 14.52 1.91
CA ILE A 12 -9.96 14.28 2.87
C ILE A 12 -10.06 15.25 4.05
N ARG A 13 -10.30 16.54 3.81
CA ARG A 13 -10.44 17.55 4.87
C ARG A 13 -11.62 17.25 5.78
N ASN A 14 -12.76 16.82 5.22
CA ASN A 14 -13.92 16.44 6.01
C ASN A 14 -13.64 15.20 6.85
N LEU A 15 -12.95 14.21 6.28
CA LEU A 15 -12.57 13.00 6.99
C LEU A 15 -11.54 13.27 8.09
N SER A 16 -10.53 14.11 7.82
CA SER A 16 -9.52 14.58 8.77
C SER A 16 -10.18 15.18 10.02
N LYS A 17 -11.18 16.05 9.84
CA LYS A 17 -11.95 16.62 10.96
C LYS A 17 -12.74 15.57 11.73
N LYS A 18 -13.38 14.62 11.03
CA LYS A 18 -14.20 13.57 11.64
C LYS A 18 -13.38 12.58 12.47
N LYS A 19 -12.17 12.27 12.02
CA LYS A 19 -11.28 11.25 12.60
C LYS A 19 -10.10 11.82 13.41
N SER A 20 -10.03 13.15 13.54
CA SER A 20 -8.87 13.85 14.14
C SER A 20 -7.52 13.35 13.58
N ALA A 21 -7.48 13.10 12.27
CA ALA A 21 -6.33 12.54 11.57
C ALA A 21 -5.68 13.58 10.64
N ASP A 22 -4.38 13.46 10.39
CA ASP A 22 -3.66 14.39 9.52
C ASP A 22 -4.10 14.23 8.04
N ALA A 23 -4.43 15.35 7.39
CA ALA A 23 -4.94 15.35 6.02
C ALA A 23 -3.89 14.90 4.99
N GLN A 24 -2.59 15.12 5.22
CA GLN A 24 -1.52 14.62 4.36
C GLN A 24 -1.39 13.11 4.47
N ILE A 25 -1.52 12.56 5.68
CA ILE A 25 -1.57 11.10 5.90
C ILE A 25 -2.75 10.50 5.15
N LEU A 26 -3.95 11.06 5.29
CA LEU A 26 -5.13 10.58 4.56
C LEU A 26 -4.96 10.67 3.04
N MET A 27 -4.32 11.73 2.52
CA MET A 27 -4.00 11.82 1.09
C MET A 27 -3.06 10.69 0.64
N ARG A 28 -2.01 10.41 1.42
CA ARG A 28 -1.11 9.30 1.12
C ARG A 28 -1.82 7.95 1.20
N ASN A 29 -2.67 7.74 2.20
CA ASN A 29 -3.47 6.50 2.33
C ASN A 29 -4.37 6.30 1.12
N TYR A 30 -5.04 7.34 0.64
CA TYR A 30 -5.83 7.26 -0.59
C TYR A 30 -4.98 6.82 -1.80
N MET A 31 -3.78 7.40 -1.96
CA MET A 31 -2.86 7.02 -3.04
C MET A 31 -2.35 5.58 -2.88
N MET A 32 -2.16 5.13 -1.64
CA MET A 32 -1.80 3.76 -1.32
C MET A 32 -2.93 2.78 -1.67
N GLU A 33 -4.17 3.12 -1.37
CA GLU A 33 -5.33 2.32 -1.76
C GLU A 33 -5.42 2.13 -3.28
N ARG A 34 -5.08 3.16 -4.06
CA ARG A 34 -5.04 3.05 -5.53
C ARG A 34 -3.94 2.11 -6.03
N PHE A 35 -2.84 2.03 -5.30
CA PHE A 35 -1.78 1.06 -5.57
C PHE A 35 -2.20 -0.36 -5.16
N LEU A 36 -2.78 -0.54 -3.98
CA LEU A 36 -3.31 -1.83 -3.51
C LEU A 36 -4.38 -2.40 -4.44
N GLU A 37 -5.25 -1.54 -4.95
CA GLU A 37 -6.26 -1.95 -5.91
C GLU A 37 -5.61 -2.51 -7.19
N ARG A 38 -4.57 -1.85 -7.71
CA ARG A 38 -3.79 -2.36 -8.84
C ARG A 38 -3.11 -3.69 -8.51
N ILE A 39 -2.57 -3.88 -7.30
CA ILE A 39 -2.07 -5.20 -6.86
C ILE A 39 -3.18 -6.24 -6.96
N SER A 40 -4.37 -5.97 -6.43
CA SER A 40 -5.48 -6.95 -6.39
C SER A 40 -5.96 -7.38 -7.78
N LEU A 41 -5.76 -6.53 -8.80
CA LEU A 41 -6.08 -6.82 -10.20
C LEU A 41 -4.90 -7.37 -11.01
N SER A 42 -3.69 -7.36 -10.45
CA SER A 42 -2.48 -7.81 -11.14
C SER A 42 -2.32 -9.33 -11.15
N GLU A 43 -1.46 -9.83 -12.02
CA GLU A 43 -0.99 -11.22 -11.98
C GLU A 43 -0.24 -11.57 -10.68
N TYR A 44 0.31 -10.55 -10.00
CA TYR A 44 1.04 -10.66 -8.75
C TYR A 44 0.15 -10.69 -7.51
N LYS A 45 -1.19 -10.61 -7.67
CA LYS A 45 -2.12 -10.51 -6.55
C LYS A 45 -1.92 -11.60 -5.48
N ASN A 46 -1.57 -12.81 -5.88
CA ASN A 46 -1.36 -13.96 -4.98
C ASN A 46 0.07 -14.07 -4.44
N GLN A 47 0.97 -13.20 -4.89
CA GLN A 47 2.38 -13.18 -4.49
C GLN A 47 2.64 -12.08 -3.46
N PHE A 48 1.93 -10.94 -3.54
CA PHE A 48 2.02 -9.84 -2.58
C PHE A 48 1.26 -10.14 -1.30
N ILE A 49 1.98 -10.25 -0.19
CA ILE A 49 1.41 -10.38 1.15
C ILE A 49 1.69 -9.09 1.92
N LEU A 50 0.64 -8.35 2.28
CA LEU A 50 0.75 -7.12 3.05
C LEU A 50 1.12 -7.42 4.50
N LYS A 51 1.99 -6.59 5.07
CA LYS A 51 2.41 -6.64 6.48
C LYS A 51 2.43 -5.24 7.10
N GLY A 52 2.84 -5.18 8.36
CA GLY A 52 3.15 -3.92 9.04
C GLY A 52 1.95 -3.10 9.50
N GLY A 53 2.24 -1.92 10.03
CA GLY A 53 1.30 -1.10 10.82
C GLY A 53 0.07 -0.63 10.04
N MET A 54 0.18 -0.39 8.73
CA MET A 54 -0.97 0.00 7.91
C MET A 54 -2.04 -1.10 7.85
N LEU A 55 -1.61 -2.36 7.68
CA LEU A 55 -2.50 -3.50 7.70
C LEU A 55 -3.14 -3.68 9.09
N VAL A 56 -2.34 -3.58 10.16
CA VAL A 56 -2.84 -3.68 11.54
C VAL A 56 -3.91 -2.64 11.78
N ALA A 57 -3.62 -1.36 11.49
CA ALA A 57 -4.55 -0.26 11.68
C ALA A 57 -5.87 -0.48 10.91
N ALA A 58 -5.80 -0.97 9.68
CA ALA A 58 -6.97 -1.32 8.89
C ALA A 58 -7.79 -2.45 9.56
N MET A 59 -7.15 -3.50 10.05
CA MET A 59 -7.81 -4.66 10.69
C MET A 59 -8.45 -4.33 12.04
N VAL A 60 -7.78 -3.54 12.89
CA VAL A 60 -8.29 -3.20 14.24
C VAL A 60 -9.22 -2.00 14.26
N GLY A 61 -9.48 -1.38 13.09
CA GLY A 61 -10.34 -0.20 12.98
C GLY A 61 -9.79 1.02 13.74
N LEU A 62 -8.50 1.03 14.07
CA LEU A 62 -7.85 2.21 14.65
C LEU A 62 -7.75 3.29 13.56
N ASP A 63 -8.11 4.52 13.92
CA ASP A 63 -7.85 5.67 13.05
C ASP A 63 -6.36 5.68 12.71
N ALA A 64 -6.06 5.68 11.40
CA ALA A 64 -4.77 5.44 10.75
C ALA A 64 -3.66 6.45 11.13
N ARG A 65 -3.36 6.55 12.42
CA ARG A 65 -2.41 7.49 13.04
C ARG A 65 -0.94 7.09 12.85
N ALA A 66 -0.68 5.88 12.36
CA ALA A 66 0.65 5.35 12.06
C ALA A 66 0.43 4.27 10.98
N THR A 67 0.91 4.35 9.75
CA THR A 67 2.27 4.60 9.28
C THR A 67 2.25 5.12 7.84
N MET A 68 3.41 5.58 7.33
CA MET A 68 3.56 6.26 6.04
C MET A 68 3.94 5.34 4.86
N ASP A 69 4.33 4.10 5.17
CA ASP A 69 5.03 3.21 4.26
C ASP A 69 4.21 1.91 4.12
N LEU A 70 4.14 1.35 2.90
CA LEU A 70 3.54 0.04 2.67
C LEU A 70 4.63 -1.02 2.76
N ASP A 71 4.47 -1.93 3.70
CA ASP A 71 5.34 -3.09 3.86
C ASP A 71 4.67 -4.31 3.24
N ALA A 72 5.39 -5.01 2.37
CA ALA A 72 4.93 -6.23 1.75
C ALA A 72 6.04 -7.26 1.59
N THR A 73 5.63 -8.51 1.46
CA THR A 73 6.51 -9.62 1.12
C THR A 73 6.02 -10.23 -0.19
N ILE A 74 6.93 -10.48 -1.12
CA ILE A 74 6.61 -11.20 -2.36
C ILE A 74 7.02 -12.67 -2.21
N LYS A 75 6.10 -13.59 -2.48
CA LYS A 75 6.35 -15.03 -2.50
C LYS A 75 6.64 -15.55 -3.91
N GLY A 76 7.54 -16.52 -3.99
CA GLY A 76 7.77 -17.29 -5.21
C GLY A 76 8.46 -16.51 -6.33
N THR A 77 9.10 -15.39 -6.01
CA THR A 77 9.88 -14.57 -6.95
C THR A 77 11.12 -14.02 -6.26
N ASN A 78 12.18 -13.76 -7.03
CA ASN A 78 13.37 -13.09 -6.54
C ASN A 78 13.03 -11.63 -6.21
N VAL A 79 13.69 -11.08 -5.18
CA VAL A 79 13.58 -9.66 -4.82
C VAL A 79 14.92 -8.99 -5.11
N SER A 80 15.24 -8.90 -6.40
CA SER A 80 16.28 -8.02 -6.92
C SER A 80 15.70 -6.65 -7.27
N VAL A 81 16.55 -5.65 -7.46
CA VAL A 81 16.13 -4.32 -7.91
C VAL A 81 15.42 -4.41 -9.27
N GLU A 82 15.97 -5.20 -10.19
CA GLU A 82 15.46 -5.37 -11.55
C GLU A 82 14.09 -6.08 -11.57
N ASP A 83 13.95 -7.16 -10.78
CA ASP A 83 12.69 -7.90 -10.68
C ASP A 83 11.59 -7.02 -10.08
N VAL A 84 11.91 -6.29 -9.01
CA VAL A 84 10.96 -5.38 -8.37
C VAL A 84 10.59 -4.22 -9.29
N GLU A 85 11.53 -3.65 -10.04
CA GLU A 85 11.23 -2.60 -11.02
C GLU A 85 10.22 -3.08 -12.07
N MET A 86 10.43 -4.28 -12.61
CA MET A 86 9.53 -4.90 -13.59
C MET A 86 8.13 -5.10 -13.01
N ILE A 87 8.04 -5.77 -11.85
CA ILE A 87 6.78 -6.05 -11.15
C ILE A 87 6.00 -4.78 -10.86
N ILE A 88 6.66 -3.77 -10.27
CA ILE A 88 6.01 -2.50 -9.93
C ILE A 88 5.56 -1.77 -11.19
N SER A 89 6.39 -1.76 -12.25
CA SER A 89 6.02 -1.15 -13.53
C SER A 89 4.77 -1.79 -14.13
N GLN A 90 4.64 -3.12 -14.08
CA GLN A 90 3.43 -3.81 -14.53
C GLN A 90 2.22 -3.47 -13.66
N ILE A 91 2.35 -3.47 -12.32
CA ILE A 91 1.26 -3.14 -11.40
C ILE A 91 0.76 -1.72 -11.66
N ILE A 92 1.64 -0.72 -11.71
CA ILE A 92 1.24 0.67 -11.88
C ILE A 92 0.70 0.99 -13.29
N SER A 93 0.94 0.11 -14.27
CA SER A 93 0.40 0.22 -15.63
C SER A 93 -1.06 -0.22 -15.74
N ILE A 94 -1.60 -0.90 -14.72
CA ILE A 94 -2.98 -1.39 -14.72
C ILE A 94 -3.95 -0.20 -14.78
N PRO A 95 -4.83 -0.13 -15.81
CA PRO A 95 -5.79 0.94 -15.93
C PRO A 95 -6.92 0.74 -14.92
N LEU A 96 -7.13 1.74 -14.06
CA LEU A 96 -8.26 1.79 -13.12
C LEU A 96 -9.27 2.91 -13.42
N ASP A 97 -8.97 3.78 -14.39
CA ASP A 97 -9.75 4.98 -14.69
C ASP A 97 -10.05 5.85 -13.44
N ASP A 98 -9.15 5.81 -12.46
CA ASP A 98 -9.22 6.52 -11.18
C ASP A 98 -8.54 7.90 -11.20
N GLY A 99 -7.97 8.27 -12.36
CA GLY A 99 -7.23 9.52 -12.56
C GLY A 99 -5.85 9.57 -11.89
N VAL A 100 -5.39 8.47 -11.29
CA VAL A 100 -4.09 8.38 -10.61
C VAL A 100 -3.06 7.76 -11.55
N SER A 101 -1.93 8.45 -11.72
CA SER A 101 -0.74 7.89 -12.36
C SER A 101 0.43 7.81 -11.39
N PHE A 102 1.36 6.90 -11.66
CA PHE A 102 2.52 6.64 -10.82
C PHE A 102 3.79 6.87 -11.61
N ARG A 103 4.85 7.25 -10.91
CA ARG A 103 6.20 7.36 -11.44
C ARG A 103 7.20 6.81 -10.42
N ILE A 104 7.97 5.81 -10.83
CA ILE A 104 9.10 5.33 -10.04
C ILE A 104 10.19 6.41 -10.02
N LYS A 105 10.67 6.74 -8.81
CA LYS A 105 11.71 7.75 -8.58
C LYS A 105 13.04 7.13 -8.24
N ARG A 106 13.01 6.09 -7.41
CA ARG A 106 14.20 5.37 -6.96
C ARG A 106 13.80 3.98 -6.52
N ILE A 107 14.64 3.02 -6.85
CA ILE A 107 14.62 1.68 -6.29
C ILE A 107 15.99 1.45 -5.65
N SER A 108 16.01 0.89 -4.45
CA SER A 108 17.25 0.60 -3.74
C SER A 108 17.09 -0.62 -2.86
N GLU A 109 18.13 -1.43 -2.80
CA GLU A 109 18.23 -2.50 -1.81
C GLU A 109 18.17 -1.93 -0.40
N ILE A 110 17.51 -2.68 0.47
CA ILE A 110 17.44 -2.47 1.91
C ILE A 110 17.64 -3.81 2.61
N MET A 111 18.04 -3.78 3.87
CA MET A 111 18.08 -4.97 4.73
C MET A 111 17.03 -4.79 5.81
N GLU A 112 16.11 -5.74 5.92
CA GLU A 112 15.12 -5.72 7.00
C GLU A 112 15.75 -6.15 8.33
N GLU A 113 15.06 -5.85 9.44
CA GLU A 113 15.55 -6.13 10.81
C GLU A 113 15.87 -7.61 11.06
N ALA A 114 15.30 -8.51 10.26
CA ALA A 114 15.52 -9.95 10.32
C ALA A 114 16.58 -10.48 9.32
N ASP A 115 17.45 -9.61 8.80
CA ASP A 115 18.52 -9.93 7.84
C ASP A 115 18.03 -10.48 6.48
N TYR A 116 16.75 -10.31 6.15
CA TYR A 116 16.25 -10.63 4.81
C TYR A 116 16.57 -9.49 3.82
N PRO A 117 17.01 -9.82 2.60
CA PRO A 117 17.15 -8.84 1.54
C PRO A 117 15.78 -8.29 1.17
N GLY A 118 15.71 -6.97 1.03
CA GLY A 118 14.52 -6.27 0.58
C GLY A 118 14.87 -5.17 -0.41
N VAL A 119 13.83 -4.58 -0.98
CA VAL A 119 13.90 -3.48 -1.92
C VAL A 119 12.92 -2.41 -1.50
N ARG A 120 13.42 -1.17 -1.41
CA ARG A 120 12.61 0.02 -1.20
C ARG A 120 12.33 0.69 -2.53
N VAL A 121 11.07 0.91 -2.81
CA VAL A 121 10.55 1.59 -4.00
C VAL A 121 10.00 2.94 -3.57
N SER A 122 10.64 4.01 -4.02
CA SER A 122 10.15 5.38 -3.87
C SER A 122 9.47 5.81 -5.16
N MET A 123 8.22 6.25 -5.05
CA MET A 123 7.39 6.68 -6.16
C MET A 123 6.75 8.05 -5.91
N GLU A 124 6.30 8.67 -6.99
CA GLU A 124 5.36 9.79 -6.97
C GLU A 124 4.04 9.32 -7.57
N THR A 125 2.93 9.64 -6.93
CA THR A 125 1.60 9.57 -7.54
C THR A 125 1.19 10.95 -8.00
N LYS A 126 0.46 11.01 -9.11
CA LYS A 126 -0.12 12.24 -9.65
C LYS A 126 -1.62 12.06 -9.83
N PHE A 127 -2.38 13.00 -9.28
CA PHE A 127 -3.84 13.08 -9.44
C PHE A 127 -4.24 14.54 -9.63
N ASP A 128 -4.82 14.87 -10.79
CA ASP A 128 -5.25 16.24 -11.15
C ASP A 128 -4.19 17.31 -10.81
N GLY A 129 -2.95 17.04 -11.23
CA GLY A 129 -1.78 17.92 -11.02
C GLY A 129 -1.15 17.85 -9.62
N VAL A 130 -1.81 17.25 -8.63
CA VAL A 130 -1.27 17.07 -7.27
C VAL A 130 -0.32 15.89 -7.26
N ILE A 131 0.91 16.13 -6.79
CA ILE A 131 1.95 15.11 -6.63
C ILE A 131 1.99 14.68 -5.15
N THR A 132 1.90 13.38 -4.90
CA THR A 132 2.00 12.80 -3.55
C THR A 132 3.09 11.72 -3.55
N PRO A 133 4.11 11.80 -2.69
CA PRO A 133 5.12 10.76 -2.60
C PRO A 133 4.54 9.49 -1.96
N LEU A 134 4.98 8.34 -2.46
CA LEU A 134 4.62 7.01 -1.98
C LEU A 134 5.90 6.19 -1.79
N LYS A 135 5.95 5.39 -0.72
CA LYS A 135 7.07 4.49 -0.45
C LYS A 135 6.53 3.10 -0.15
N ILE A 136 7.21 2.10 -0.71
CA ILE A 136 6.89 0.69 -0.55
C ILE A 136 8.19 -0.05 -0.24
N ASP A 137 8.17 -0.83 0.83
CA ASP A 137 9.26 -1.74 1.18
C ASP A 137 8.79 -3.16 0.88
N ILE A 138 9.60 -3.87 0.11
CA ILE A 138 9.29 -5.20 -0.41
C ILE A 138 10.39 -6.15 0.02
N SER A 139 10.01 -7.24 0.67
CA SER A 139 10.92 -8.29 1.15
C SER A 139 10.56 -9.65 0.55
N THR A 140 11.41 -10.65 0.79
CA THR A 140 11.15 -12.06 0.45
C THR A 140 11.72 -12.98 1.52
N GLY A 141 11.26 -14.23 1.54
CA GLY A 141 11.76 -15.26 2.46
C GLY A 141 11.16 -15.22 3.87
N ASP A 142 10.24 -14.29 4.13
CA ASP A 142 9.59 -14.21 5.43
C ASP A 142 8.77 -15.46 5.75
N ILE A 143 8.93 -15.97 6.98
CA ILE A 143 8.13 -17.08 7.49
C ILE A 143 6.77 -16.53 7.95
N ILE A 144 5.73 -16.84 7.19
CA ILE A 144 4.36 -16.43 7.52
C ILE A 144 3.68 -17.52 8.36
N THR A 145 3.52 -17.26 9.65
CA THR A 145 2.94 -18.22 10.60
C THR A 145 1.53 -17.80 11.04
N PRO A 146 0.55 -18.72 11.08
CA PRO A 146 0.56 -20.08 10.53
C PRO A 146 0.42 -20.10 8.99
N ARG A 147 -0.16 -19.03 8.41
CA ARG A 147 -0.26 -18.75 6.97
C ARG A 147 -0.81 -17.34 6.75
N GLU A 148 -0.65 -16.83 5.54
CA GLU A 148 -1.33 -15.63 5.05
C GLU A 148 -2.85 -15.82 5.01
N ILE A 149 -3.56 -14.72 5.17
CA ILE A 149 -5.02 -14.67 5.09
C ILE A 149 -5.45 -13.73 3.96
N LYS A 150 -6.62 -14.01 3.38
CA LYS A 150 -7.31 -13.04 2.53
C LYS A 150 -7.96 -12.00 3.42
N TYR A 151 -7.64 -10.73 3.18
CA TYR A 151 -8.20 -9.59 3.88
C TYR A 151 -9.03 -8.74 2.91
N ASN A 152 -10.26 -8.43 3.32
CA ASN A 152 -11.12 -7.49 2.60
C ASN A 152 -10.82 -6.07 3.07
N PHE A 153 -9.96 -5.37 2.33
CA PHE A 153 -9.54 -4.01 2.64
C PHE A 153 -10.65 -3.02 2.26
N ASN A 154 -11.15 -2.26 3.24
CA ASN A 154 -12.15 -1.21 3.01
C ASN A 154 -11.50 0.04 2.41
N LEU A 155 -12.01 0.52 1.29
CA LEU A 155 -11.53 1.76 0.67
C LEU A 155 -12.07 2.98 1.44
N MET A 156 -11.20 3.94 1.75
CA MET A 156 -11.52 5.05 2.65
C MET A 156 -12.64 5.97 2.13
N LEU A 157 -12.70 6.19 0.81
CA LEU A 157 -13.64 7.14 0.17
C LEU A 157 -14.70 6.45 -0.69
N GLU A 158 -14.77 5.11 -0.67
CA GLU A 158 -15.71 4.33 -1.48
C GLU A 158 -16.43 3.28 -0.63
N ASN A 159 -17.69 3.00 -0.94
CA ASN A 159 -18.46 1.97 -0.24
C ASN A 159 -18.22 0.58 -0.87
N ARG A 160 -16.97 0.13 -0.88
CA ARG A 160 -16.56 -1.20 -1.36
C ARG A 160 -15.23 -1.65 -0.75
N THR A 161 -14.92 -2.93 -0.92
CA THR A 161 -13.65 -3.53 -0.50
C THR A 161 -12.85 -4.03 -1.70
N ILE A 162 -11.54 -4.21 -1.49
CA ILE A 162 -10.64 -4.98 -2.36
C ILE A 162 -10.08 -6.18 -1.59
N GLU A 163 -9.86 -7.30 -2.26
CA GLU A 163 -9.23 -8.48 -1.64
C GLU A 163 -7.71 -8.41 -1.82
N VAL A 164 -6.98 -8.53 -0.72
CA VAL A 164 -5.51 -8.57 -0.68
C VAL A 164 -5.06 -9.69 0.25
N TRP A 165 -3.85 -10.24 0.04
CA TRP A 165 -3.25 -11.15 1.01
C TRP A 165 -2.54 -10.37 2.11
N ALA A 166 -2.58 -10.91 3.32
CA ALA A 166 -2.14 -10.22 4.53
C ALA A 166 -1.55 -11.21 5.55
N TYR A 167 -0.66 -10.74 6.42
CA TYR A 167 -0.20 -11.51 7.58
C TYR A 167 -1.35 -11.80 8.55
N ASN A 168 -1.30 -12.95 9.23
CA ASN A 168 -2.25 -13.28 10.29
C ASN A 168 -2.12 -12.30 11.48
N TYR A 169 -3.25 -12.00 12.10
CA TYR A 169 -3.41 -11.10 13.26
C TYR A 169 -2.56 -11.49 14.47
N GLU A 170 -2.27 -12.79 14.68
CA GLU A 170 -1.48 -13.26 15.83
C GLU A 170 -0.12 -12.56 15.95
N ILE A 171 0.58 -12.31 14.84
CA ILE A 171 1.89 -11.64 14.81
C ILE A 171 1.75 -10.12 15.03
N ASN A 172 0.69 -9.52 14.48
CA ASN A 172 0.47 -8.08 14.51
C ASN A 172 0.15 -7.54 15.92
N SER A 173 -0.25 -8.41 16.85
CA SER A 173 -0.54 -8.05 18.24
C SER A 173 0.70 -7.91 19.13
N HIS A 174 1.87 -8.35 18.67
CA HIS A 174 3.13 -8.34 19.45
C HIS A 174 4.08 -7.19 19.05
N ILE A 175 3.65 -6.29 18.15
CA ILE A 175 4.44 -5.15 17.62
C ILE A 175 3.81 -3.80 18.03
N ILE A 176 2.97 -3.77 19.08
CA ILE A 176 2.42 -2.53 19.67
C ILE A 176 2.98 -2.34 21.07
#